data_AF-T1B0H0-F1
#
_entry.id   AF-T1B0H0-F1
#
_cell.length_a   1.000
_cell.length_b   1.000
_cell.length_c   1.000
_cell.angle_alpha   90.00
_cell.angle_beta   90.00
_cell.angle_gamma   90.00
#
_symmetry.space_group_name_H-M   'P 1'
#
loop_
_entity.id
_entity.type
_entity.pdbx_description
1 polymer ?
#
loop_
_entity_poly.entity_id
_entity_poly.type
_entity_poly.pdbx_seq_one_letter_code
_entity_poly.pdbx_strand_id
1 'polypeptide(L)'
;DYGISAPIDVHLMVTPVDRIVPDFAAAGATRISFHPEASAHVDRTLQLIRSHGCMTGLVLNPATPLQWLDWTLHQLDLVLLMSVNPGFGGQAFIPATLDKLRAVRARID
;
A
#
# COMPACT_ATOMS: atom_id res chain seq x y z
N ASP A 1 1.59 -7.03 -25.76
CA ASP A 1 0.92 -7.97 -24.84
C ASP A 1 1.84 -9.16 -24.63
N TYR A 2 2.37 -9.38 -23.43
CA TYR A 2 3.37 -10.42 -23.13
C TYR A 2 2.71 -11.76 -22.72
N GLY A 3 1.40 -11.89 -22.90
CA GLY A 3 0.63 -13.08 -22.50
C GLY A 3 0.39 -13.18 -20.99
N ILE A 4 0.61 -12.09 -20.25
CA ILE A 4 0.41 -12.01 -18.80
C ILE A 4 -1.01 -11.49 -18.54
N SER A 5 -1.89 -12.34 -18.01
CA SER A 5 -3.27 -11.98 -17.63
C SER A 5 -3.45 -11.77 -16.13
N ALA A 6 -2.44 -12.07 -15.33
CA ALA A 6 -2.47 -11.87 -13.88
C ALA A 6 -2.43 -10.38 -13.52
N PRO A 7 -3.11 -9.95 -12.43
CA PRO A 7 -3.09 -8.57 -11.99
C PRO A 7 -1.70 -8.15 -11.52
N ILE A 8 -1.34 -6.89 -11.79
CA ILE A 8 -0.07 -6.31 -11.35
C ILE A 8 -0.31 -5.53 -10.06
N ASP A 9 0.34 -5.94 -8.98
CA ASP A 9 0.36 -5.23 -7.69
C ASP A 9 1.63 -4.40 -7.57
N VAL A 10 1.48 -3.07 -7.56
CA VAL A 10 2.59 -2.13 -7.46
C VAL A 10 2.68 -1.61 -6.03
N HIS A 11 3.77 -1.95 -5.35
CA HIS A 11 4.14 -1.39 -4.05
C HIS A 11 5.14 -0.24 -4.23
N LEU A 12 4.67 1.00 -4.03
CA LEU A 12 5.47 2.20 -4.13
C LEU A 12 6.25 2.48 -2.83
N MET A 13 7.56 2.26 -2.89
CA MET A 13 8.54 2.66 -1.87
C MET A 13 9.28 3.94 -2.30
N VAL A 14 8.54 4.99 -2.66
CA VAL A 14 9.08 6.28 -3.16
C VAL A 14 8.42 7.47 -2.48
N THR A 15 9.12 8.62 -2.46
CA THR A 15 8.59 9.91 -2.01
C THR A 15 9.00 11.00 -3.01
N PRO A 16 8.08 11.87 -3.47
CA PRO A 16 6.63 11.87 -3.25
C PRO A 16 5.91 10.81 -4.10
N VAL A 17 4.78 10.29 -3.60
CA VAL A 17 4.01 9.21 -4.26
C VAL A 17 3.20 9.72 -5.46
N ASP A 18 2.48 10.84 -5.30
CA ASP A 18 1.47 11.31 -6.27
C ASP A 18 2.00 11.43 -7.70
N ARG A 19 3.26 11.83 -7.85
CA ARG A 19 3.90 12.06 -9.16
C ARG A 19 3.93 10.79 -10.01
N ILE A 20 4.12 9.62 -9.40
CA ILE A 20 4.39 8.38 -10.13
C ILE A 20 3.15 7.47 -10.27
N VAL A 21 2.06 7.79 -9.55
CA VAL A 21 0.80 7.04 -9.61
C VAL A 21 0.25 6.95 -11.04
N PRO A 22 0.13 8.05 -11.81
CA PRO A 22 -0.41 7.99 -13.17
C PRO A 22 0.45 7.13 -14.11
N ASP A 23 1.77 7.16 -13.93
CA ASP A 23 2.71 6.41 -14.77
C ASP A 23 2.55 4.89 -14.57
N PHE A 24 2.44 4.44 -13.32
CA PHE A 24 2.22 3.02 -13.02
C PHE A 24 0.81 2.56 -13.42
N ALA A 25 -0.20 3.40 -13.23
CA ALA A 25 -1.55 3.09 -13.70
C ALA A 25 -1.59 2.90 -15.22
N ALA A 26 -0.99 3.83 -15.98
CA ALA A 26 -0.88 3.75 -17.43
C ALA A 26 -0.04 2.55 -17.90
N ALA A 27 0.95 2.12 -17.11
CA ALA A 27 1.74 0.91 -17.36
C ALA A 27 0.98 -0.40 -17.09
N GLY A 28 -0.26 -0.35 -16.59
CA GLY A 28 -1.12 -1.51 -16.40
C GLY A 28 -1.22 -2.01 -14.95
N ALA A 29 -0.89 -1.17 -13.96
CA ALA A 29 -1.09 -1.52 -12.56
C ALA A 29 -2.58 -1.81 -12.27
N THR A 30 -2.87 -2.97 -11.69
CA THR A 30 -4.21 -3.29 -11.19
C THR A 30 -4.43 -2.69 -9.81
N ARG A 31 -3.38 -2.71 -8.98
CA ARG A 31 -3.37 -2.18 -7.62
C ARG A 31 -2.13 -1.32 -7.41
N ILE A 32 -2.29 -0.24 -6.68
CA ILE A 32 -1.18 0.60 -6.25
C ILE A 32 -1.29 0.78 -4.73
N SER A 33 -0.24 0.39 -4.02
CA SER A 33 -0.10 0.59 -2.58
C SER A 33 1.10 1.48 -2.26
N PHE A 34 1.00 2.31 -1.23
CA PHE A 34 2.07 3.24 -0.82
C PHE A 34 2.16 3.38 0.70
N HIS A 35 3.30 3.87 1.18
CA HIS A 35 3.49 4.20 2.60
C HIS A 35 2.83 5.54 2.93
N PRO A 36 1.98 5.65 3.97
CA PRO A 36 1.31 6.91 4.27
C PRO A 36 2.30 8.04 4.58
N GLU A 37 3.47 7.73 5.13
CA GLU A 37 4.55 8.68 5.39
C GLU A 37 5.14 9.32 4.12
N ALA A 38 4.90 8.73 2.96
CA ALA A 38 5.41 9.21 1.67
C ALA A 38 4.47 10.19 0.95
N SER A 39 3.29 10.48 1.53
CA SER A 39 2.34 11.47 1.03
C SER A 39 2.08 12.56 2.06
N ALA A 40 2.06 13.82 1.59
CA ALA A 40 1.61 14.95 2.41
C ALA A 40 0.08 14.94 2.64
N HIS A 41 -0.68 14.24 1.77
CA HIS A 41 -2.13 14.21 1.77
C HIS A 41 -2.64 12.81 1.40
N VAL A 42 -2.56 11.88 2.35
CA VAL A 42 -2.89 10.44 2.14
C VAL A 42 -4.26 10.24 1.47
N ASP A 43 -5.31 10.90 1.94
CA ASP A 43 -6.66 10.84 1.37
C ASP A 43 -6.68 11.23 -0.12
N ARG A 44 -5.99 12.32 -0.50
CA ARG A 44 -5.88 12.76 -1.89
C ARG A 44 -5.13 11.74 -2.74
N THR A 45 -4.06 11.15 -2.22
CA THR A 45 -3.30 10.12 -2.95
C THR A 45 -4.15 8.87 -3.21
N LEU A 46 -4.97 8.45 -2.24
CA LEU A 46 -5.91 7.34 -2.42
C LEU A 46 -6.94 7.65 -3.52
N GLN A 47 -7.53 8.85 -3.49
CA GLN A 47 -8.46 9.31 -4.53
C GLN A 47 -7.80 9.38 -5.90
N LEU A 48 -6.54 9.83 -5.98
CA LEU A 48 -5.77 9.86 -7.22
C LEU A 48 -5.64 8.44 -7.81
N ILE A 49 -5.17 7.47 -7.01
CA ILE A 49 -5.04 6.07 -7.43
C ILE A 49 -6.40 5.53 -7.94
N ARG A 50 -7.48 5.76 -7.19
CA ARG A 50 -8.83 5.31 -7.56
C ARG A 50 -9.30 5.96 -8.87
N SER A 51 -9.01 7.25 -9.08
CA SER A 51 -9.40 7.98 -10.30
C SER A 51 -8.73 7.44 -11.57
N HIS A 52 -7.58 6.78 -11.43
CA HIS A 52 -6.90 6.06 -12.49
C HIS A 52 -7.36 4.60 -12.67
N GLY A 53 -8.43 4.18 -11.99
CA GLY A 53 -9.02 2.85 -12.12
C GLY A 53 -8.28 1.75 -11.35
N CYS A 54 -7.28 2.10 -10.54
CA CYS A 54 -6.54 1.14 -9.73
C CYS A 54 -7.20 0.90 -8.37
N MET A 55 -7.05 -0.32 -7.85
CA MET A 55 -7.30 -0.61 -6.44
C MET A 55 -6.27 0.11 -5.55
N THR A 56 -6.71 0.62 -4.40
CA THR A 56 -5.87 1.40 -3.49
C THR A 56 -5.37 0.55 -2.33
N GLY A 57 -4.16 0.85 -1.83
CA GLY A 57 -3.66 0.24 -0.62
C GLY A 57 -2.73 1.13 0.20
N LEU A 58 -2.69 0.90 1.50
CA LEU A 58 -1.69 1.48 2.38
C LEU A 58 -0.73 0.41 2.88
N VAL A 59 0.54 0.80 2.96
CA VAL A 59 1.65 -0.04 3.43
C VAL A 59 2.15 0.48 4.76
N LEU A 60 2.14 -0.37 5.80
CA LEU A 60 2.61 0.01 7.12
C LEU A 60 3.98 -0.62 7.37
N ASN A 61 5.01 0.21 7.59
CA ASN A 61 6.32 -0.24 8.07
C ASN A 61 6.16 -0.92 9.43
N PRO A 62 7.17 -1.67 9.93
CA PRO A 62 7.07 -2.32 11.23
C PRO A 62 6.62 -1.35 12.34
N ALA A 63 7.22 -0.16 12.39
CA ALA A 63 6.93 0.88 13.39
C ALA A 63 5.72 1.79 13.06
N THR A 64 5.19 1.77 11.83
CA THR A 64 4.08 2.67 11.44
C THR A 64 2.84 2.35 12.28
N PRO A 65 2.23 3.33 12.97
CA PRO A 65 1.05 3.06 13.81
C PRO A 65 -0.17 2.68 12.95
N LEU A 66 -1.06 1.86 13.51
CA LEU A 66 -2.31 1.49 12.83
C LEU A 66 -3.31 2.66 12.70
N GLN A 67 -3.10 3.75 13.44
CA GLN A 67 -3.95 4.94 13.45
C GLN A 67 -4.09 5.59 12.06
N TRP A 68 -3.13 5.36 11.16
CA TRP A 68 -3.24 5.75 9.75
C TRP A 68 -4.48 5.17 9.05
N LEU A 69 -5.01 4.05 9.55
CA LEU A 69 -6.19 3.39 8.99
C LEU A 69 -7.50 3.98 9.50
N ASP A 70 -7.52 4.66 10.66
CA ASP A 70 -8.76 5.03 11.38
C ASP A 70 -9.72 5.86 10.50
N TRP A 71 -9.19 6.64 9.58
CA TRP A 71 -9.96 7.53 8.70
C TRP A 71 -9.89 7.16 7.21
N THR A 72 -9.06 6.19 6.84
CA THR A 72 -8.86 5.81 5.43
C THR A 72 -9.36 4.42 5.09
N LEU A 73 -9.66 3.57 6.09
CA LEU A 73 -9.93 2.14 5.88
C LEU A 73 -11.03 1.88 4.83
N HIS A 74 -12.08 2.71 4.81
CA HIS A 74 -13.20 2.61 3.86
C HIS A 74 -12.80 2.85 2.39
N GLN A 75 -11.64 3.43 2.12
CA GLN A 75 -11.13 3.66 0.77
C GLN A 75 -10.20 2.54 0.28
N LEU A 76 -9.70 1.70 1.20
CA LEU A 76 -8.64 0.73 0.95
C LEU A 76 -9.20 -0.60 0.43
N ASP A 77 -8.56 -1.13 -0.60
CA ASP A 77 -8.77 -2.51 -1.07
C ASP A 77 -7.65 -3.45 -0.56
N LEU A 78 -6.57 -2.88 0.01
CA LEU A 78 -5.43 -3.59 0.59
C LEU A 78 -4.83 -2.84 1.77
N VAL A 79 -4.49 -3.59 2.82
CA VAL A 79 -3.52 -3.16 3.84
C VAL A 79 -2.32 -4.11 3.78
N LEU A 80 -1.16 -3.59 3.41
CA LEU A 80 0.09 -4.35 3.37
C LEU A 80 0.90 -4.07 4.63
N LEU A 81 1.21 -5.11 5.40
CA LEU A 81 2.06 -5.02 6.57
C LEU A 81 3.48 -5.47 6.23
N MET A 82 4.44 -4.57 6.38
CA MET A 82 5.84 -4.92 6.19
C MET A 82 6.30 -5.80 7.37
N SER A 83 6.72 -7.02 7.05
CA SER A 83 7.34 -7.96 7.98
C SER A 83 8.86 -7.86 8.04
N VAL A 84 9.41 -6.90 7.31
CA VAL A 84 10.84 -6.55 7.26
C VAL A 84 10.93 -5.02 7.08
N ASN A 85 12.11 -4.43 7.20
CA ASN A 85 12.27 -3.02 6.82
C ASN A 85 12.31 -2.90 5.28
N PRO A 86 11.59 -1.94 4.66
CA PRO A 86 11.59 -1.79 3.21
C PRO A 86 12.99 -1.52 2.63
N GLY A 87 13.19 -1.93 1.38
CA GLY A 87 14.40 -1.61 0.60
C GLY A 87 15.16 -2.82 0.06
N PHE A 88 15.21 -3.92 0.81
CA PHE A 88 16.01 -5.11 0.43
C PHE A 88 15.27 -6.42 0.66
N GLY A 89 15.45 -7.38 -0.26
CA GLY A 89 14.97 -8.75 -0.11
C GLY A 89 15.88 -9.62 0.77
N GLY A 90 15.44 -10.84 1.11
CA GLY A 90 16.23 -11.83 1.85
C GLY A 90 16.35 -11.60 3.35
N GLN A 91 15.65 -10.61 3.89
CA GLN A 91 15.60 -10.33 5.33
C GLN A 91 14.77 -11.36 6.10
N ALA A 92 15.10 -11.55 7.37
CA ALA A 92 14.32 -12.40 8.28
C ALA A 92 13.00 -11.72 8.67
N PHE A 93 11.94 -12.52 8.75
CA PHE A 93 10.61 -12.06 9.17
C PHE A 93 10.64 -11.53 10.61
N ILE A 94 10.00 -10.37 10.85
CA ILE A 94 9.80 -9.76 12.17
C ILE A 94 8.54 -10.37 12.83
N PRO A 95 8.66 -11.21 13.88
CA PRO A 95 7.51 -11.95 14.42
C PRO A 95 6.36 -11.07 14.92
N ALA A 96 6.66 -9.90 15.48
CA ALA A 96 5.67 -8.93 15.96
C ALA A 96 4.68 -8.45 14.87
N THR A 97 5.02 -8.62 13.58
CA THR A 97 4.11 -8.31 12.48
C THR A 97 2.84 -9.18 12.51
N LEU A 98 2.87 -10.37 13.11
CA LEU A 98 1.67 -11.19 13.30
C LEU A 98 0.67 -10.56 14.29
N ASP A 99 1.16 -9.91 15.34
CA ASP A 99 0.28 -9.21 16.29
C ASP A 99 -0.38 -8.01 15.60
N LYS A 100 0.40 -7.28 14.80
CA LYS A 100 -0.09 -6.20 13.95
C LYS A 100 -1.13 -6.68 12.94
N LEU A 101 -0.91 -7.86 12.33
CA LEU A 101 -1.85 -8.49 11.40
C LEU A 101 -3.19 -8.78 12.07
N ARG A 102 -3.18 -9.38 13.28
CA ARG A 102 -4.42 -9.65 14.03
C ARG A 102 -5.17 -8.35 14.37
N ALA A 103 -4.44 -7.32 14.79
CA ALA A 103 -5.02 -6.02 15.12
C ALA A 103 -5.62 -5.32 13.90
N VAL A 104 -5.00 -5.43 12.72
CA VAL A 104 -5.59 -4.94 11.46
C VAL A 104 -6.83 -5.74 11.09
N ARG A 105 -6.77 -7.08 11.18
CA ARG A 105 -7.92 -7.93 10.85
C ARG A 105 -9.16 -7.58 11.69
N ALA A 106 -8.97 -7.40 12.99
CA ALA A 106 -10.05 -7.01 13.91
C ALA A 106 -10.68 -5.64 13.62
N ARG A 107 -10.03 -4.79 12.82
CA ARG A 107 -10.59 -3.49 12.38
C ARG A 107 -11.38 -3.61 11.08
N ILE A 108 -11.18 -4.69 10.32
CA ILE A 108 -11.83 -4.95 9.03
C ILE A 108 -13.12 -5.76 9.22
N ASP A 109 -13.15 -6.63 10.25
CA ASP A 109 -14.34 -7.40 10.66
C ASP A 109 -15.43 -6.49 11.26
#